data_AF-B7KMC4-F1
#
_entry.id   AF-B7KMC4-F1
#
_cell.length_a   1.000
_cell.length_b   1.000
_cell.length_c   1.000
_cell.angle_alpha   90.00
_cell.angle_beta   90.00
_cell.angle_gamma   90.00
#
_symmetry.space_group_name_H-M   'P 1'
#
loop_
_entity.id
_entity.type
_entity.pdbx_description
1 polymer ?
#
loop_
_entity_poly.entity_id
_entity_poly.type
_entity_poly.pdbx_seq_one_letter_code
_entity_poly.pdbx_strand_id
1 'polypeptide(L)' 'MEEKLKKLISDISSKIQHFILRWYGYFDEEGNYHHQKQIPLIVVRIFQKLGKLVALVP' A
#
# COMPACT_ATOMS: atom_id res chain seq x y z
N MET A 1 20.23 -0.89 12.56
CA MET A 1 19.41 0.35 12.64
C MET A 1 18.65 0.54 11.33
N GLU A 2 19.35 0.39 10.21
CA GLU A 2 18.84 0.33 8.84
C GLU A 2 17.65 -0.63 8.64
N GLU A 3 17.80 -1.88 9.08
CA GLU A 3 16.75 -2.92 8.95
C GLU A 3 15.45 -2.57 9.70
N LYS A 4 15.56 -1.86 10.84
CA LYS A 4 14.40 -1.37 11.61
C LYS A 4 13.70 -0.22 10.89
N LEU A 5 14.47 0.66 10.24
CA LEU A 5 13.93 1.77 9.46
C LEU A 5 13.20 1.26 8.21
N LYS A 6 13.81 0.30 7.51
CA LYS A 6 13.20 -0.36 6.34
C LYS A 6 11.87 -1.04 6.69
N LYS A 7 11.85 -1.78 7.80
CA LYS A 7 10.62 -2.40 8.32
C LYS A 7 9.56 -1.36 8.66
N LEU A 8 9.93 -0.28 9.35
CA LEU A 8 9.00 0.81 9.68
C LEU A 8 8.40 1.46 8.42
N ILE A 9 9.21 1.77 7.42
CA ILE A 9 8.75 2.38 6.16
C ILE A 9 7.84 1.42 5.38
N SER A 10 8.18 0.13 5.37
CA SER A 10 7.33 -0.93 4.79
C SER A 10 5.98 -1.02 5.49
N ASP A 11 5.96 -1.06 6.83
CA ASP A 11 4.73 -1.16 7.63
C ASP A 11 3.81 0.05 7.42
N ILE A 12 4.39 1.27 7.39
CA ILE A 12 3.63 2.49 7.13
C ILE A 12 3.07 2.49 5.70
N SER A 13 3.88 2.11 4.71
CA SER A 13 3.46 2.05 3.31
C SER A 13 2.32 1.05 3.11
N SER A 14 2.41 -0.11 3.75
CA SER A 14 1.35 -1.13 3.75
C SER A 14 0.06 -0.59 4.37
N LYS A 15 0.12 0.07 5.53
CA LYS A 15 -1.07 0.68 6.16
C LYS A 15 -1.73 1.73 5.29
N ILE A 16 -0.96 2.59 4.62
CA ILE A 16 -1.48 3.59 3.68
C ILE A 16 -2.17 2.91 2.50
N GLN A 17 -1.56 1.87 1.92
CA GLN A 17 -2.14 1.11 0.82
C GLN A 17 -3.47 0.45 1.24
N HIS A 18 -3.49 -0.26 2.38
CA HIS A 18 -4.70 -0.88 2.90
C HIS A 18 -5.82 0.13 3.18
N PHE A 19 -5.48 1.28 3.78
CA PHE A 19 -6.45 2.33 4.05
C PHE A 19 -7.09 2.82 2.75
N ILE A 20 -6.28 3.15 1.74
CA ILE A 20 -6.77 3.64 0.47
C ILE A 20 -7.59 2.54 -0.25
N LEU A 21 -7.10 1.30 -0.31
CA LEU A 21 -7.81 0.20 -0.97
C LEU A 21 -9.21 -0.01 -0.37
N ARG A 22 -9.37 0.12 0.95
CA ARG A 22 -10.66 0.02 1.64
C ARG A 22 -11.65 1.15 1.27
N TRP A 23 -11.20 2.27 0.72
CA TRP A 23 -12.10 3.30 0.17
C TRP A 23 -12.70 2.90 -1.19
N TYR A 24 -11.99 2.07 -1.96
CA TYR A 24 -12.34 1.69 -3.32
C TYR A 24 -12.83 0.24 -3.44
N GLY A 25 -12.85 -0.49 -2.34
CA GLY A 25 -13.22 -1.90 -2.29
C GLY A 25 -13.20 -2.40 -0.85
N TYR A 26 -13.17 -3.71 -0.68
CA TYR A 26 -13.12 -4.35 0.63
C TYR A 26 -12.18 -5.56 0.57
N PHE A 27 -11.80 -6.04 1.75
CA PHE A 27 -11.12 -7.31 1.89
C PHE A 27 -12.15 -8.32 2.41
N ASP A 28 -12.21 -9.50 1.80
CA ASP A 28 -13.05 -10.58 2.31
C ASP A 28 -12.43 -11.24 3.56
N GLU A 29 -13.10 -12.25 4.10
CA GLU A 29 -12.65 -13.00 5.28
C GLU A 29 -11.35 -13.79 5.02
N GLU A 30 -11.05 -14.08 3.76
CA GLU A 30 -9.82 -14.76 3.33
C GLU A 30 -8.66 -13.76 3.10
N GLY A 31 -8.92 -12.46 3.16
CA GLY A 31 -7.94 -11.40 2.94
C GLY A 31 -7.73 -11.02 1.47
N ASN A 32 -8.57 -11.50 0.55
CA ASN A 32 -8.53 -11.10 -0.85
C ASN A 32 -9.17 -9.72 -1.04
N TYR A 33 -8.56 -8.88 -1.87
CA TYR A 33 -9.09 -7.56 -2.19
C TYR A 33 -10.14 -7.65 -3.30
N HIS A 34 -11.35 -7.18 -3.01
CA HIS A 34 -12.46 -7.06 -3.95
C HIS A 34 -12.72 -5.61 -4.29
N HIS A 35 -12.54 -5.27 -5.56
CA HIS A 35 -12.68 -3.91 -6.07
C HIS A 35 -14.14 -3.56 -6.32
N GLN A 36 -14.62 -2.45 -5.76
CA GLN A 36 -16.01 -1.99 -5.93
C GLN A 36 -16.12 -0.67 -6.72
N LYS A 37 -15.10 0.19 -6.68
CA LYS A 37 -15.08 1.50 -7.33
C LYS A 37 -13.77 1.70 -8.05
N GLN A 38 -13.81 2.15 -9.30
CA GLN A 38 -12.59 2.46 -10.06
C GLN A 38 -11.59 3.28 -9.24
N ILE A 39 -10.36 2.76 -9.12
CA ILE A 39 -9.25 3.46 -8.47
C ILE A 39 -8.72 4.47 -9.49
N PRO A 40 -8.68 5.77 -9.15
CA PRO A 40 -8.09 6.78 -10.02
C PRO A 40 -6.63 6.48 -10.36
N LEU A 41 -6.21 6.77 -11.60
CA LEU A 41 -4.83 6.54 -12.04
C LEU A 41 -3.78 7.20 -11.13
N ILE A 42 -4.10 8.36 -10.54
CA ILE A 42 -3.22 9.05 -9.59
C ILE A 42 -2.92 8.19 -8.35
N VAL A 43 -3.91 7.44 -7.85
CA VAL A 43 -3.76 6.55 -6.70
C VAL A 43 -2.86 5.36 -7.05
N VAL A 44 -3.06 4.78 -8.24
CA VAL A 44 -2.17 3.71 -8.75
C VAL A 44 -0.71 4.20 -8.81
N ARG A 45 -0.48 5.41 -9.31
CA ARG A 45 0.85 6.03 -9.36
C ARG A 45 1.45 6.28 -7.98
N ILE A 46 0.63 6.63 -6.99
CA ILE A 46 1.07 6.77 -5.60
C ILE A 46 1.55 5.41 -5.05
N PHE A 47 0.79 4.33 -5.26
CA PHE A 47 1.21 3.00 -4.83
C PHE A 47 2.53 2.56 -5.47
N GLN A 48 2.72 2.81 -6.77
CA GLN A 48 3.98 2.53 -7.45
C GLN A 48 5.16 3.32 -6.86
N LYS A 49 4.95 4.60 -6.51
CA LYS A 49 5.99 5.43 -5.88
C LYS A 49 6.32 4.94 -4.46
N LEU A 50 5.31 4.56 -3.67
CA LEU A 50 5.51 3.98 -2.34
C LEU A 50 6.31 2.67 -2.41
N GLY A 51 5.98 1.78 -3.35
CA GLY A 51 6.76 0.54 -3.55
C GLY A 51 8.22 0.80 -3.89
N LYS A 52 8.50 1.79 -4.76
CA LYS A 52 9.87 2.23 -5.06
C LYS A 52 10.59 2.81 -3.84
N LEU A 53 9.89 3.60 -3.02
CA LEU A 53 10.46 4.15 -1.80
C LEU A 53 10.92 3.05 -0.84
N VAL A 54 10.08 2.03 -0.61
CA VAL A 54 10.43 0.88 0.24
C VAL A 54 11.64 0.12 -0.33
N ALA A 55 11.73 -0.03 -1.65
CA ALA A 55 12.86 -0.70 -2.31
C ALA A 55 14.17 0.10 -2.28
N LEU A 56 14.10 1.43 -2.18
CA LEU A 56 15.26 2.32 -2.15
C LEU A 56 15.83 2.51 -0.74
N VAL A 57 15.11 2.11 0.31
CA VAL A 57 15.65 2.11 1.68
C VAL A 57 16.59 0.91 1.79
N PRO A 58 17.91 1.13 1.96
CA PRO A 58 18.89 0.05 2.07
C PRO A 58 18.52 -0.91 3.21
#